data_AF-A0A4R3G8W9-F1
#
_entry.id   AF-A0A4R3G8W9-F1
#
_cell.length_a   1.000
_cell.length_b   1.000
_cell.length_c   1.000
_cell.angle_alpha   90.00
_cell.angle_beta   90.00
_cell.angle_gamma   90.00
#
_symmetry.space_group_name_H-M   'P 1'
#
loop_
_entity.id
_entity.type
_entity.pdbx_description
1 polymer ?
#
loop_
_entity_poly.entity_id
_entity_poly.type
_entity_poly.pdbx_seq_one_letter_code
_entity_poly.pdbx_strand_id
1 'polypeptide(L)'
;MRDIGNIEINRRKLLQLAGAATAVSLASPLVLRKTARASDQQITVLNTFPTLANEYWQGWDAGAKRAAEQLGIKYMSQTFDDSVDKQIAQIEQAPSLGVNAVVTFAQNAEVIKALCATASQVGVKIANAHSTAAWLAPTDPTFKNAYMLYSQPDNIRGIAAMAQALFDKVGNKGKVLYAAGMPGNFSADTRAAGVKLALKNNPDIELVAEQPAGENRVAARPVVENLLTAHPDVAAIISYNDDTAIAVLDVLRERGLSGQILTAGNDATREMLTRMKDDPSALGTVSINAPFMTGYSVVTLFDALNGVTYDPLERMRYFDSLFLDSPDAAAKYLSLMDSSGGFAFDFKSMSRHLNGDNWKIQWGMEVIDPSQFWSGIESMQSLKPANWALPEDVAASLKAGNVEKLNKMFKDHAAAGPLSEVAQNTKAGKTVLGF
;
A
#
# COMPACT_ATOMS: atom_id res chain seq x y z
N MET A 1 -9.64 9.51 89.53
CA MET A 1 -9.14 9.45 88.14
C MET A 1 -9.22 10.88 87.59
N ARG A 2 -8.41 11.88 88.00
CA ARG A 2 -6.94 12.11 87.94
C ARG A 2 -6.37 11.88 86.53
N ASP A 3 -5.72 12.81 85.83
CA ASP A 3 -5.40 14.23 86.05
C ASP A 3 -4.76 14.81 84.74
N ILE A 4 -5.01 16.09 84.44
CA ILE A 4 -4.18 17.14 83.75
C ILE A 4 -3.27 16.83 82.52
N GLY A 5 -3.62 17.46 81.38
CA GLY A 5 -2.98 18.68 80.83
C GLY A 5 -1.45 18.81 80.66
N ASN A 6 -1.03 19.00 79.39
CA ASN A 6 0.10 19.76 78.82
C ASN A 6 1.45 19.87 79.56
N ILE A 7 2.53 19.45 78.87
CA ILE A 7 3.88 20.05 79.02
C ILE A 7 4.59 20.12 77.64
N GLU A 8 4.91 21.34 77.20
CA GLU A 8 5.87 21.63 76.12
C GLU A 8 7.29 21.20 76.53
N ILE A 9 8.01 20.50 75.64
CA ILE A 9 9.45 20.22 75.84
C ILE A 9 10.27 21.17 74.98
N ASN A 10 10.91 22.09 75.69
CA ASN A 10 11.77 23.15 75.21
C ASN A 10 13.14 22.63 74.74
N ARG A 11 13.67 23.30 73.72
CA ARG A 11 14.92 23.08 73.00
C ARG A 11 16.14 23.25 73.92
N ARG A 12 16.57 22.19 74.60
CA ARG A 12 17.91 22.16 75.24
C ARG A 12 18.46 20.74 75.30
N LYS A 13 19.26 20.38 74.30
CA LYS A 13 20.49 19.57 74.46
C LYS A 13 21.30 19.63 73.17
N LEU A 14 21.87 20.83 73.03
CA LEU A 14 23.05 21.15 72.26
C LEU A 14 24.20 20.24 72.73
N LEU A 15 24.67 19.40 71.82
CA LEU A 15 26.07 19.06 71.53
C LEU A 15 27.11 19.35 72.64
N GLN A 16 27.62 18.27 73.25
CA GLN A 16 29.00 18.17 73.73
C GLN A 16 29.47 16.72 73.57
N LEU A 17 30.31 16.46 72.56
CA LEU A 17 31.68 15.95 72.71
C LEU A 17 32.22 15.51 71.35
N ALA A 18 33.24 16.25 70.93
CA ALA A 18 34.05 16.00 69.75
C ALA A 18 35.07 14.88 70.03
N GLY A 19 35.31 14.05 69.02
CA GLY A 19 36.43 13.10 68.97
C GLY A 19 37.03 13.09 67.56
N ALA A 20 38.05 13.93 67.39
CA ALA A 20 39.09 14.02 66.36
C ALA A 20 39.02 13.16 65.07
N ALA A 21 38.92 13.88 63.94
CA ALA A 21 39.80 13.85 62.77
C ALA A 21 40.38 12.51 62.26
N THR A 22 39.95 12.12 61.05
CA THR A 22 40.88 11.88 59.93
C THR A 22 40.13 12.02 58.60
N ALA A 23 40.55 13.01 57.80
CA ALA A 23 40.12 13.16 56.43
C ALA A 23 40.93 12.19 55.55
N VAL A 24 40.25 11.26 54.87
CA VAL A 24 40.74 10.66 53.63
C VAL A 24 39.67 10.90 52.59
N SER A 25 39.96 11.83 51.68
CA SER A 25 39.18 12.11 50.49
C SER A 25 39.23 10.90 49.57
N LEU A 26 38.12 10.16 49.47
CA LEU A 26 37.85 9.27 48.35
C LEU A 26 36.69 9.86 47.56
N ALA A 27 37.05 10.59 46.50
CA ALA A 27 36.14 10.96 45.43
C ALA A 27 35.67 9.67 44.75
N SER A 28 34.50 9.17 45.12
CA SER A 28 33.80 8.18 44.32
C SER A 28 33.30 8.87 43.05
N PRO A 29 33.64 8.39 41.84
CA PRO A 29 32.94 8.84 40.65
C PRO A 29 31.50 8.36 40.79
N LEU A 30 30.59 9.32 40.98
CA LEU A 30 29.16 9.12 40.82
C LEU A 30 28.95 8.75 39.35
N VAL A 31 29.02 7.45 39.05
CA VAL A 31 28.58 6.90 37.77
C VAL A 31 27.08 7.20 37.69
N LEU A 32 26.74 8.29 36.99
CA LEU A 32 25.40 8.50 36.47
C LEU A 32 25.08 7.29 35.57
N ARG A 33 24.42 6.27 36.13
CA ARG A 33 23.67 5.30 35.34
C ARG A 33 22.45 6.01 34.78
N LYS A 34 22.65 6.74 33.69
CA LYS A 34 21.57 7.24 32.83
C LYS A 34 21.32 6.18 31.75
N THR A 35 20.71 5.07 32.15
CA THR A 35 20.09 4.12 31.21
C THR A 35 18.78 3.63 31.81
N ALA A 36 17.79 4.52 31.82
CA ALA A 36 16.42 4.05 31.64
C ALA A 36 16.37 3.53 30.19
N ARG A 37 16.57 2.22 30.03
CA ARG A 37 16.23 1.52 28.80
C ARG A 37 14.73 1.80 28.61
N ALA A 38 14.37 2.58 27.59
CA ALA A 38 12.98 2.60 27.13
C ALA A 38 12.56 1.13 27.03
N SER A 39 11.44 0.77 27.66
CA SER A 39 11.02 -0.62 27.79
C SER A 39 11.19 -1.36 26.46
N ASP A 40 11.78 -2.55 26.51
CA ASP A 40 11.81 -3.55 25.43
C ASP A 40 10.37 -4.02 25.07
N GLN A 41 9.42 -3.10 24.90
CA GLN A 41 8.09 -3.39 24.40
C GLN A 41 8.24 -3.75 22.93
N GLN A 42 8.11 -5.04 22.65
CA GLN A 42 8.07 -5.58 21.31
C GLN A 42 7.02 -4.83 20.49
N ILE A 43 7.45 -4.22 19.37
CA ILE A 43 6.57 -3.51 18.43
C ILE A 43 5.41 -4.43 18.06
N THR A 44 4.19 -3.89 18.02
CA THR A 44 3.00 -4.56 17.52
C THR A 44 2.41 -3.78 16.36
N VAL A 45 2.20 -4.45 15.22
CA VAL A 45 1.53 -3.89 14.05
C VAL A 45 0.12 -4.46 13.91
N LEU A 46 -0.85 -3.59 13.67
CA LEU A 46 -2.21 -3.95 13.26
C LEU A 46 -2.33 -3.80 11.74
N ASN A 47 -2.79 -4.85 11.07
CA ASN A 47 -3.20 -4.81 9.69
C ASN A 47 -4.74 -4.75 9.61
N THR A 48 -5.28 -3.69 9.04
CA THR A 48 -6.74 -3.47 8.93
C THR A 48 -7.15 -3.29 7.48
N PHE A 49 -8.10 -4.12 7.01
CA PHE A 49 -8.46 -4.25 5.59
C PHE A 49 -9.93 -4.68 5.45
N PRO A 50 -10.58 -4.57 4.28
CA PRO A 50 -12.04 -4.69 4.21
C PRO A 50 -12.54 -6.12 4.44
N THR A 51 -11.91 -7.14 3.85
CA THR A 51 -12.46 -8.50 3.84
C THR A 51 -11.37 -9.55 3.59
N LEU A 52 -11.65 -10.83 3.87
CA LEU A 52 -10.85 -11.97 3.39
C LEU A 52 -11.56 -12.78 2.28
N ALA A 53 -12.75 -12.35 1.86
CA ALA A 53 -13.51 -13.04 0.81
C ALA A 53 -12.90 -12.88 -0.59
N ASN A 54 -11.99 -11.92 -0.78
CA ASN A 54 -11.26 -11.68 -2.01
C ASN A 54 -9.78 -12.05 -1.82
N GLU A 55 -9.22 -12.81 -2.77
CA GLU A 55 -7.85 -13.32 -2.76
C GLU A 55 -6.80 -12.22 -2.64
N TYR A 56 -7.05 -11.04 -3.21
CA TYR A 56 -6.18 -9.87 -3.08
C TYR A 56 -5.90 -9.54 -1.62
N TRP A 57 -6.95 -9.48 -0.79
CA TRP A 57 -6.85 -9.15 0.62
C TRP A 57 -6.28 -10.28 1.47
N GLN A 58 -6.43 -11.54 1.02
CA GLN A 58 -5.70 -12.66 1.62
C GLN A 58 -4.19 -12.52 1.40
N GLY A 59 -3.77 -12.13 0.19
CA GLY A 59 -2.39 -11.79 -0.10
C GLY A 59 -1.89 -10.59 0.70
N TRP A 60 -2.76 -9.58 0.89
CA TRP A 60 -2.48 -8.44 1.74
C TRP A 60 -2.23 -8.83 3.21
N ASP A 61 -3.08 -9.68 3.80
CA ASP A 61 -2.88 -10.17 5.17
C ASP A 61 -1.58 -10.98 5.30
N ALA A 62 -1.36 -11.92 4.38
CA ALA A 62 -0.23 -12.82 4.44
C ALA A 62 1.12 -12.09 4.20
N GLY A 63 1.17 -11.03 3.38
CA GLY A 63 2.37 -10.20 3.22
C GLY A 63 2.77 -9.45 4.49
N ALA A 64 1.78 -8.88 5.19
CA ALA A 64 2.01 -8.09 6.40
C ALA A 64 2.46 -9.00 7.54
N LYS A 65 1.78 -10.15 7.68
CA LYS A 65 2.15 -11.21 8.62
C LYS A 65 3.58 -11.68 8.38
N ARG A 66 3.95 -11.95 7.12
CA ARG A 66 5.29 -12.42 6.75
C ARG A 66 6.38 -11.41 7.11
N ALA A 67 6.16 -10.12 6.81
CA ALA A 67 7.08 -9.05 7.20
C ALA A 67 7.22 -8.96 8.73
N ALA A 68 6.11 -9.02 9.47
CA ALA A 68 6.12 -8.99 10.92
C ALA A 68 6.93 -10.17 11.53
N GLU A 69 6.75 -11.38 10.99
CA GLU A 69 7.51 -12.57 11.37
C GLU A 69 9.02 -12.40 11.11
N GLN A 70 9.41 -11.94 9.92
CA GLN A 70 10.82 -11.74 9.55
C GLN A 70 11.50 -10.63 10.37
N LEU A 71 10.75 -9.61 10.77
CA LEU A 71 11.22 -8.50 11.60
C LEU A 71 11.17 -8.81 13.11
N GLY A 72 10.56 -9.92 13.52
CA GLY A 72 10.46 -10.32 14.94
C GLY A 72 9.50 -9.45 15.76
N ILE A 73 8.48 -8.85 15.13
CA ILE A 73 7.48 -8.00 15.77
C ILE A 73 6.13 -8.73 15.90
N LYS A 74 5.26 -8.27 16.79
CA LYS A 74 3.91 -8.85 16.95
C LYS A 74 3.00 -8.41 15.81
N TYR A 75 2.14 -9.33 15.38
CA TYR A 75 1.18 -9.13 14.30
C TYR A 75 -0.25 -9.31 14.80
N MET A 76 -1.12 -8.39 14.41
CA MET A 76 -2.57 -8.50 14.56
C MET A 76 -3.23 -8.15 13.23
N SER A 77 -4.35 -8.79 12.89
CA SER A 77 -5.18 -8.38 11.78
C SER A 77 -6.67 -8.34 12.13
N GLN A 78 -7.39 -7.44 11.48
CA GLN A 78 -8.83 -7.25 11.65
C GLN A 78 -9.45 -6.85 10.31
N THR A 79 -10.61 -7.44 9.98
CA THR A 79 -11.43 -6.93 8.88
C THR A 79 -12.33 -5.81 9.37
N PHE A 80 -12.60 -4.80 8.54
CA PHE A 80 -13.60 -3.77 8.85
C PHE A 80 -14.91 -3.92 8.05
N ASP A 81 -15.04 -4.95 7.20
CA ASP A 81 -16.27 -5.34 6.49
C ASP A 81 -16.95 -4.15 5.79
N ASP A 82 -16.14 -3.38 5.07
CA ASP A 82 -16.55 -2.15 4.35
C ASP A 82 -17.12 -1.02 5.23
N SER A 83 -17.03 -1.13 6.56
CA SER A 83 -17.51 -0.12 7.52
C SER A 83 -16.43 0.88 7.90
N VAL A 84 -16.66 2.15 7.52
CA VAL A 84 -15.83 3.31 7.92
C VAL A 84 -15.76 3.45 9.44
N ASP A 85 -16.90 3.36 10.14
CA ASP A 85 -16.95 3.52 11.60
C ASP A 85 -16.17 2.41 12.30
N LYS A 86 -16.29 1.17 11.82
CA LYS A 86 -15.50 0.04 12.34
C LYS A 86 -14.01 0.29 12.11
N GLN A 87 -13.62 0.76 10.92
CA GLN A 87 -12.22 1.05 10.62
C GLN A 87 -11.62 2.11 11.54
N ILE A 88 -12.34 3.21 11.80
CA ILE A 88 -11.90 4.27 12.74
C ILE A 88 -11.77 3.69 14.16
N ALA A 89 -12.77 2.96 14.63
CA ALA A 89 -12.79 2.38 15.97
C ALA A 89 -11.62 1.41 16.21
N GLN A 90 -11.18 0.67 15.18
CA GLN A 90 -10.01 -0.21 15.28
C GLN A 90 -8.71 0.56 15.54
N ILE A 91 -8.55 1.75 14.92
CA ILE A 91 -7.39 2.62 15.17
C ILE A 91 -7.49 3.25 16.55
N GLU A 92 -8.67 3.71 16.98
CA GLU A 92 -8.88 4.27 18.32
C GLU A 92 -8.51 3.28 19.43
N GLN A 93 -8.83 2.00 19.24
CA GLN A 93 -8.56 0.93 20.21
C GLN A 93 -7.13 0.39 20.16
N ALA A 94 -6.35 0.75 19.13
CA ALA A 94 -5.01 0.23 18.91
C ALA A 94 -4.08 0.33 20.15
N PRO A 95 -4.01 1.47 20.89
CA PRO A 95 -3.15 1.56 22.07
C PRO A 95 -3.53 0.58 23.18
N SER A 96 -4.82 0.32 23.38
CA SER A 96 -5.32 -0.64 24.39
C SER A 96 -4.88 -2.08 24.10
N LEU A 97 -4.58 -2.39 22.83
CA LEU A 97 -4.05 -3.67 22.37
C LEU A 97 -2.52 -3.70 22.31
N GLY A 98 -1.84 -2.60 22.71
CA GLY A 98 -0.39 -2.46 22.61
C GLY A 98 0.13 -2.26 21.18
N VAL A 99 -0.75 -1.88 20.24
CA VAL A 99 -0.39 -1.61 18.84
C VAL A 99 0.35 -0.26 18.75
N ASN A 100 1.44 -0.23 17.99
CA ASN A 100 2.27 0.96 17.74
C ASN A 100 2.13 1.50 16.32
N ALA A 101 1.70 0.63 15.40
CA ALA A 101 1.65 0.91 13.98
C ALA A 101 0.45 0.23 13.33
N VAL A 102 -0.13 0.90 12.33
CA VAL A 102 -1.27 0.42 11.55
C VAL A 102 -0.91 0.41 10.07
N VAL A 103 -1.11 -0.72 9.39
CA VAL A 103 -1.13 -0.80 7.93
C VAL A 103 -2.58 -0.93 7.49
N THR A 104 -3.01 -0.13 6.51
CA THR A 104 -4.41 -0.09 6.10
C THR A 104 -4.62 0.15 4.60
N PHE A 105 -5.83 -0.15 4.14
CA PHE A 105 -6.47 0.45 2.98
C PHE A 105 -7.62 1.32 3.49
N ALA A 106 -7.61 2.63 3.19
CA ALA A 106 -8.74 3.51 3.52
C ALA A 106 -9.99 3.11 2.74
N GLN A 107 -11.10 2.85 3.43
CA GLN A 107 -12.31 2.32 2.79
C GLN A 107 -12.82 3.18 1.62
N ASN A 108 -12.62 4.49 1.71
CA ASN A 108 -12.82 5.41 0.61
C ASN A 108 -11.80 6.56 0.70
N ALA A 109 -11.76 7.39 -0.35
CA ALA A 109 -10.79 8.47 -0.44
C ALA A 109 -10.94 9.49 0.71
N GLU A 110 -12.15 9.73 1.18
CA GLU A 110 -12.44 10.79 2.16
C GLU A 110 -11.98 10.42 3.59
N VAL A 111 -12.09 9.15 3.97
CA VAL A 111 -11.83 8.70 5.36
C VAL A 111 -10.36 8.78 5.76
N ILE A 112 -9.41 8.74 4.81
CA ILE A 112 -7.97 8.68 5.14
C ILE A 112 -7.51 9.83 6.04
N LYS A 113 -8.08 11.04 5.88
CA LYS A 113 -7.76 12.18 6.74
C LYS A 113 -8.16 11.91 8.20
N ALA A 114 -9.35 11.35 8.41
CA ALA A 114 -9.83 10.96 9.73
C ALA A 114 -8.97 9.83 10.32
N LEU A 115 -8.65 8.79 9.54
CA LEU A 115 -7.79 7.69 10.01
C LEU A 115 -6.42 8.21 10.47
N CYS A 116 -5.79 9.11 9.71
CA CYS A 116 -4.50 9.68 10.06
C CYS A 116 -4.57 10.63 11.26
N ALA A 117 -5.65 11.42 11.37
CA ALA A 117 -5.89 12.26 12.54
C ALA A 117 -6.10 11.42 13.81
N THR A 118 -6.91 10.36 13.73
CA THR A 118 -7.12 9.40 14.83
C THR A 118 -5.80 8.74 15.22
N ALA A 119 -5.04 8.23 14.24
CA ALA A 119 -3.73 7.63 14.48
C ALA A 119 -2.78 8.60 15.20
N SER A 120 -2.78 9.88 14.78
CA SER A 120 -2.02 10.94 15.45
C SER A 120 -2.47 11.20 16.88
N GLN A 121 -3.78 11.23 17.14
CA GLN A 121 -4.35 11.47 18.48
C GLN A 121 -3.98 10.34 19.45
N VAL A 122 -4.00 9.10 18.98
CA VAL A 122 -3.74 7.92 19.82
C VAL A 122 -2.27 7.48 19.81
N GLY A 123 -1.40 8.20 19.09
CA GLY A 123 0.05 8.00 19.11
C GLY A 123 0.57 6.80 18.32
N VAL A 124 -0.17 6.33 17.31
CA VAL A 124 0.26 5.24 16.41
C VAL A 124 0.71 5.77 15.05
N LYS A 125 1.66 5.08 14.43
CA LYS A 125 2.06 5.34 13.04
C LYS A 125 1.10 4.64 12.08
N ILE A 126 0.80 5.23 10.93
CA ILE A 126 -0.10 4.64 9.92
C ILE A 126 0.56 4.64 8.54
N ALA A 127 0.45 3.51 7.83
CA ALA A 127 0.72 3.40 6.40
C ALA A 127 -0.58 3.02 5.71
N ASN A 128 -0.89 3.68 4.60
CA ASN A 128 -2.10 3.46 3.82
C ASN A 128 -1.73 3.14 2.37
N ALA A 129 -2.54 2.32 1.70
CA ALA A 129 -2.39 2.11 0.27
C ALA A 129 -3.68 2.25 -0.55
N HIS A 130 -3.49 2.40 -1.86
CA HIS A 130 -4.52 2.62 -2.90
C HIS A 130 -5.34 3.89 -2.70
N SER A 131 -6.30 3.86 -1.80
CA SER A 131 -7.32 4.90 -1.66
C SER A 131 -6.79 6.10 -0.90
N THR A 132 -6.96 7.30 -1.42
CA THR A 132 -6.49 8.54 -0.78
C THR A 132 -7.29 9.75 -1.25
N ALA A 133 -7.40 10.76 -0.38
CA ALA A 133 -8.10 12.00 -0.69
C ALA A 133 -7.31 12.81 -1.72
N ALA A 134 -8.03 13.41 -2.68
CA ALA A 134 -7.46 14.34 -3.64
C ALA A 134 -6.61 15.41 -2.94
N TRP A 135 -5.44 15.69 -3.50
CA TRP A 135 -4.52 16.74 -3.04
C TRP A 135 -4.01 16.55 -1.60
N LEU A 136 -3.96 15.31 -1.10
CA LEU A 136 -3.40 14.99 0.22
C LEU A 136 -1.93 14.58 0.13
N ALA A 137 -1.11 15.08 1.05
CA ALA A 137 0.28 14.64 1.23
C ALA A 137 0.47 14.01 2.62
N PRO A 138 1.25 12.92 2.77
CA PRO A 138 1.46 12.27 4.07
C PRO A 138 2.17 13.14 5.13
N THR A 139 2.87 14.19 4.73
CA THR A 139 3.51 15.14 5.64
C THR A 139 2.64 16.33 6.02
N ASP A 140 1.33 16.28 5.73
CA ASP A 140 0.38 17.28 6.23
C ASP A 140 0.58 17.50 7.75
N PRO A 141 0.84 18.74 8.20
CA PRO A 141 1.14 19.03 9.60
C PRO A 141 0.05 18.58 10.58
N THR A 142 -1.20 18.48 10.13
CA THR A 142 -2.33 18.02 10.95
C THR A 142 -2.15 16.58 11.44
N PHE A 143 -1.37 15.76 10.72
CA PHE A 143 -1.10 14.37 11.10
C PHE A 143 0.06 14.21 12.08
N LYS A 144 0.80 15.27 12.43
CA LYS A 144 1.91 15.26 13.39
C LYS A 144 2.88 14.07 13.20
N ASN A 145 3.26 13.81 11.95
CA ASN A 145 4.12 12.68 11.55
C ASN A 145 3.57 11.28 11.85
N ALA A 146 2.25 11.10 12.00
CA ALA A 146 1.64 9.78 12.12
C ALA A 146 1.55 9.06 10.77
N TYR A 147 1.25 9.77 9.67
CA TYR A 147 1.02 9.17 8.35
C TYR A 147 2.33 8.87 7.60
N MET A 148 2.93 7.72 7.87
CA MET A 148 4.29 7.40 7.45
C MET A 148 4.43 7.07 5.97
N LEU A 149 3.41 6.49 5.35
CA LEU A 149 3.50 6.06 3.95
C LEU A 149 2.12 6.04 3.30
N TYR A 150 1.98 6.72 2.17
CA TYR A 150 1.01 6.39 1.14
C TYR A 150 1.69 5.57 0.05
N SER A 151 1.10 4.45 -0.33
CA SER A 151 1.59 3.64 -1.45
C SER A 151 0.48 3.21 -2.39
N GLN A 152 0.81 2.91 -3.64
CA GLN A 152 -0.11 2.26 -4.58
C GLN A 152 0.69 1.69 -5.76
N PRO A 153 0.13 0.76 -6.54
CA PRO A 153 0.62 0.54 -7.89
C PRO A 153 0.49 1.80 -8.75
N ASP A 154 1.32 1.94 -9.78
CA ASP A 154 1.05 2.92 -10.85
C ASP A 154 -0.07 2.39 -11.77
N ASN A 155 -1.32 2.52 -11.31
CA ASN A 155 -2.50 2.06 -12.04
C ASN A 155 -2.59 2.68 -13.44
N ILE A 156 -2.17 3.94 -13.62
CA ILE A 156 -2.25 4.61 -14.92
C ILE A 156 -1.31 3.91 -15.92
N ARG A 157 -0.02 3.75 -15.57
CA ARG A 157 0.94 3.06 -16.43
C ARG A 157 0.60 1.58 -16.61
N GLY A 158 0.20 0.90 -15.54
CA GLY A 158 -0.12 -0.54 -15.57
C GLY A 158 -1.32 -0.85 -16.44
N ILE A 159 -2.42 -0.11 -16.28
CA ILE A 159 -3.63 -0.30 -17.10
C ILE A 159 -3.41 0.18 -18.53
N ALA A 160 -2.64 1.26 -18.75
CA ALA A 160 -2.29 1.67 -20.11
C ALA A 160 -1.50 0.57 -20.83
N ALA A 161 -0.55 -0.10 -20.17
CA ALA A 161 0.20 -1.21 -20.73
C ALA A 161 -0.69 -2.43 -21.04
N MET A 162 -1.59 -2.79 -20.13
CA MET A 162 -2.57 -3.86 -20.35
C MET A 162 -3.50 -3.55 -21.52
N ALA A 163 -4.07 -2.34 -21.57
CA ALA A 163 -4.97 -1.92 -22.64
C ALA A 163 -4.25 -1.89 -23.99
N GLN A 164 -3.01 -1.39 -24.04
CA GLN A 164 -2.18 -1.45 -25.25
C GLN A 164 -2.00 -2.90 -25.72
N ALA A 165 -1.74 -3.84 -24.82
CA ALA A 165 -1.58 -5.24 -25.20
C ALA A 165 -2.88 -5.86 -25.76
N LEU A 166 -4.06 -5.47 -25.25
CA LEU A 166 -5.35 -5.83 -25.85
C LEU A 166 -5.47 -5.24 -27.26
N PHE A 167 -5.14 -3.95 -27.43
CA PHE A 167 -5.22 -3.26 -28.72
C PHE A 167 -4.30 -3.88 -29.76
N ASP A 168 -3.05 -4.18 -29.39
CA ASP A 168 -2.08 -4.85 -30.26
C ASP A 168 -2.61 -6.21 -30.73
N LYS A 169 -3.32 -6.95 -29.85
CA LYS A 169 -3.89 -8.26 -30.21
C LYS A 169 -5.08 -8.20 -31.13
N VAL A 170 -5.86 -7.11 -31.10
CA VAL A 170 -6.95 -6.88 -32.04
C VAL A 170 -6.49 -6.12 -33.29
N GLY A 171 -5.18 -5.91 -33.45
CA GLY A 171 -4.59 -5.27 -34.63
C GLY A 171 -4.68 -3.75 -34.63
N ASN A 172 -4.73 -3.13 -33.43
CA ASN A 172 -4.78 -1.69 -33.18
C ASN A 172 -5.96 -0.97 -33.85
N LYS A 173 -7.06 -1.69 -34.09
CA LYS A 173 -8.30 -1.13 -34.65
C LYS A 173 -9.54 -1.87 -34.15
N GLY A 174 -10.68 -1.19 -34.18
CA GLY A 174 -11.98 -1.78 -33.88
C GLY A 174 -12.56 -1.31 -32.56
N LYS A 175 -13.69 -1.92 -32.18
CA LYS A 175 -14.49 -1.48 -31.03
C LYS A 175 -14.10 -2.21 -29.76
N VAL A 176 -14.03 -1.47 -28.67
CA VAL A 176 -13.76 -2.02 -27.34
C VAL A 176 -14.76 -1.50 -26.33
N LEU A 177 -14.92 -2.26 -25.25
CA LEU A 177 -15.73 -1.88 -24.10
C LEU A 177 -14.84 -1.71 -22.87
N TYR A 178 -15.29 -0.92 -21.91
CA TYR A 178 -14.71 -0.87 -20.58
C TYR A 178 -15.77 -1.20 -19.51
N ALA A 179 -15.64 -2.36 -18.88
CA ALA A 179 -16.38 -2.73 -17.69
C ALA A 179 -15.66 -2.13 -16.47
N ALA A 180 -16.03 -0.90 -16.13
CA ALA A 180 -15.31 -0.02 -15.22
C ALA A 180 -15.59 -0.32 -13.74
N GLY A 181 -14.74 0.21 -12.86
CA GLY A 181 -14.97 0.20 -11.42
C GLY A 181 -16.08 1.16 -11.00
N MET A 182 -16.37 1.21 -9.69
CA MET A 182 -17.42 2.07 -9.17
C MET A 182 -16.98 3.54 -9.06
N PRO A 183 -17.83 4.51 -9.44
CA PRO A 183 -17.58 5.92 -9.24
C PRO A 183 -17.28 6.24 -7.77
N GLY A 184 -16.33 7.13 -7.52
CA GLY A 184 -15.88 7.51 -6.18
C GLY A 184 -14.80 6.60 -5.59
N ASN A 185 -14.47 5.46 -6.23
CA ASN A 185 -13.27 4.71 -5.90
C ASN A 185 -12.05 5.29 -6.62
N PHE A 186 -11.04 5.71 -5.86
CA PHE A 186 -9.79 6.26 -6.40
C PHE A 186 -9.05 5.29 -7.35
N SER A 187 -9.11 3.98 -7.07
CA SER A 187 -8.56 2.96 -7.97
C SER A 187 -9.32 2.91 -9.30
N ALA A 188 -10.65 3.07 -9.30
CA ALA A 188 -11.43 3.13 -10.52
C ALA A 188 -11.03 4.34 -11.38
N ASP A 189 -10.85 5.50 -10.74
CA ASP A 189 -10.45 6.74 -11.42
C ASP A 189 -9.07 6.63 -12.07
N THR A 190 -8.08 6.09 -11.34
CA THR A 190 -6.71 5.93 -11.86
C THR A 190 -6.63 4.87 -12.97
N ARG A 191 -7.40 3.78 -12.87
CA ARG A 191 -7.47 2.75 -13.92
C ARG A 191 -8.17 3.29 -15.18
N ALA A 192 -9.27 4.04 -15.02
CA ALA A 192 -9.94 4.72 -16.14
C ALA A 192 -9.02 5.72 -16.85
N ALA A 193 -8.20 6.47 -16.10
CA ALA A 193 -7.18 7.34 -16.69
C ALA A 193 -6.13 6.54 -17.50
N GLY A 194 -5.73 5.35 -17.05
CA GLY A 194 -4.88 4.43 -17.81
C GLY A 194 -5.51 3.95 -19.13
N VAL A 195 -6.81 3.59 -19.11
CA VAL A 195 -7.56 3.23 -20.33
C VAL A 195 -7.59 4.40 -21.32
N LYS A 196 -7.95 5.60 -20.85
CA LYS A 196 -7.98 6.82 -21.65
C LYS A 196 -6.60 7.14 -22.25
N LEU A 197 -5.52 6.93 -21.49
CA LEU A 197 -4.15 7.12 -21.97
C LEU A 197 -3.81 6.16 -23.12
N ALA A 198 -4.17 4.89 -23.01
CA ALA A 198 -3.95 3.92 -24.10
C ALA A 198 -4.77 4.30 -25.35
N LEU A 199 -6.04 4.68 -25.20
CA LEU A 199 -6.90 5.10 -26.32
C LEU A 199 -6.34 6.32 -27.06
N LYS A 200 -5.79 7.30 -26.33
CA LYS A 200 -5.15 8.48 -26.94
C LYS A 200 -4.02 8.12 -27.90
N ASN A 201 -3.32 7.01 -27.64
CA ASN A 201 -2.22 6.54 -28.48
C ASN A 201 -2.68 5.60 -29.62
N ASN A 202 -3.97 5.21 -29.65
CA ASN A 202 -4.53 4.26 -30.61
C ASN A 202 -5.84 4.80 -31.20
N PRO A 203 -5.77 5.78 -32.13
CA PRO A 203 -6.95 6.51 -32.61
C PRO A 203 -7.95 5.65 -33.41
N ASP A 204 -7.51 4.48 -33.91
CA ASP A 204 -8.36 3.54 -34.65
C ASP A 204 -9.10 2.54 -33.73
N ILE A 205 -8.86 2.61 -32.42
CA ILE A 205 -9.64 1.91 -31.40
C ILE A 205 -10.77 2.82 -30.93
N GLU A 206 -12.01 2.33 -31.03
CA GLU A 206 -13.21 3.04 -30.59
C GLU A 206 -13.72 2.45 -29.27
N LEU A 207 -13.69 3.22 -28.19
CA LEU A 207 -14.37 2.84 -26.94
C LEU A 207 -15.88 3.11 -27.10
N VAL A 208 -16.66 2.07 -27.38
CA VAL A 208 -18.10 2.22 -27.69
C VAL A 208 -18.99 2.31 -26.46
N ALA A 209 -18.51 1.84 -25.31
CA ALA A 209 -19.13 2.08 -24.01
C ALA A 209 -18.15 1.87 -22.85
N GLU A 210 -18.35 2.69 -21.81
CA GLU A 210 -17.76 2.55 -20.48
C GLU A 210 -18.92 2.48 -19.48
N GLN A 211 -19.01 1.40 -18.69
CA GLN A 211 -20.08 1.21 -17.72
C GLN A 211 -19.52 0.69 -16.38
N PRO A 212 -19.91 1.28 -15.24
CA PRO A 212 -19.61 0.71 -13.93
C PRO A 212 -20.17 -0.71 -13.81
N ALA A 213 -19.29 -1.68 -13.55
CA ALA A 213 -19.61 -3.10 -13.43
C ALA A 213 -19.45 -3.64 -12.00
N GLY A 214 -19.16 -2.78 -11.03
CA GLY A 214 -18.84 -3.22 -9.67
C GLY A 214 -17.43 -3.82 -9.56
N GLU A 215 -17.13 -4.38 -8.38
CA GLU A 215 -15.79 -4.89 -8.05
C GLU A 215 -15.74 -6.42 -7.89
N ASN A 216 -16.88 -7.08 -8.10
CA ASN A 216 -17.02 -8.53 -7.99
C ASN A 216 -17.82 -9.08 -9.18
N ARG A 217 -17.62 -10.37 -9.46
CA ARG A 217 -18.20 -11.06 -10.62
C ARG A 217 -19.73 -11.07 -10.65
N VAL A 218 -20.38 -11.08 -9.47
CA VAL A 218 -21.86 -11.12 -9.36
C VAL A 218 -22.46 -9.80 -9.85
N ALA A 219 -21.88 -8.67 -9.43
CA ALA A 219 -22.30 -7.35 -9.91
C ALA A 219 -21.94 -7.13 -11.38
N ALA A 220 -20.79 -7.64 -11.83
CA ALA A 220 -20.30 -7.43 -13.19
C ALA A 220 -21.11 -8.16 -14.26
N ARG A 221 -21.57 -9.38 -13.98
CA ARG A 221 -22.24 -10.25 -14.96
C ARG A 221 -23.40 -9.58 -15.72
N PRO A 222 -24.43 -8.99 -15.09
CA PRO A 222 -25.52 -8.34 -15.83
C PRO A 222 -25.06 -7.14 -16.66
N VAL A 223 -24.05 -6.40 -16.22
CA VAL A 223 -23.50 -5.26 -16.96
C VAL A 223 -22.78 -5.74 -18.21
N VAL A 224 -21.93 -6.77 -18.10
CA VAL A 224 -21.25 -7.40 -19.22
C VAL A 224 -22.24 -7.96 -20.24
N GLU A 225 -23.28 -8.67 -19.78
CA GLU A 225 -24.32 -9.20 -20.65
C GLU A 225 -25.03 -8.09 -21.46
N ASN A 226 -25.34 -6.97 -20.81
CA ASN A 226 -25.98 -5.83 -21.47
C ASN A 226 -25.04 -5.15 -22.46
N LEU A 227 -23.78 -4.92 -22.09
CA LEU A 227 -22.77 -4.34 -22.95
C LEU A 227 -22.56 -5.19 -24.22
N LEU A 228 -22.42 -6.51 -24.08
CA LEU A 228 -22.25 -7.43 -25.21
C LEU A 228 -23.51 -7.53 -26.09
N THR A 229 -24.70 -7.42 -25.51
CA THR A 229 -25.95 -7.36 -26.29
C THR A 229 -26.06 -6.07 -27.08
N ALA A 230 -25.67 -4.94 -26.50
CA ALA A 230 -25.70 -3.62 -27.16
C ALA A 230 -24.60 -3.46 -28.22
N HIS A 231 -23.44 -4.10 -28.01
CA HIS A 231 -22.25 -3.97 -28.85
C HIS A 231 -21.66 -5.36 -29.19
N PRO A 232 -22.35 -6.17 -30.02
CA PRO A 232 -21.92 -7.53 -30.33
C PRO A 232 -20.69 -7.62 -31.25
N ASP A 233 -20.25 -6.50 -31.83
CA ASP A 233 -19.14 -6.40 -32.80
C ASP A 233 -17.82 -5.93 -32.16
N VAL A 234 -17.72 -5.95 -30.83
CA VAL A 234 -16.52 -5.57 -30.09
C VAL A 234 -15.44 -6.63 -30.19
N ALA A 235 -14.18 -6.20 -30.24
CA ALA A 235 -13.02 -7.08 -30.31
C ALA A 235 -12.43 -7.38 -28.92
N ALA A 236 -12.63 -6.48 -27.95
CA ALA A 236 -12.14 -6.66 -26.60
C ALA A 236 -13.00 -5.96 -25.54
N ILE A 237 -12.94 -6.48 -24.31
CA ILE A 237 -13.51 -5.88 -23.11
C ILE A 237 -12.38 -5.66 -22.11
N ILE A 238 -12.09 -4.40 -21.81
CA ILE A 238 -11.20 -4.03 -20.72
C ILE A 238 -11.98 -4.21 -19.41
N SER A 239 -11.39 -4.89 -18.44
CA SER A 239 -12.05 -5.17 -17.15
C SER A 239 -11.37 -4.42 -16.01
N TYR A 240 -12.17 -3.93 -15.07
CA TYR A 240 -11.67 -3.21 -13.89
C TYR A 240 -10.69 -4.03 -13.05
N ASN A 241 -10.99 -5.31 -12.81
CA ASN A 241 -10.15 -6.26 -12.09
C ASN A 241 -10.37 -7.69 -12.61
N ASP A 242 -9.71 -8.66 -11.99
CA ASP A 242 -9.80 -10.08 -12.34
C ASP A 242 -11.20 -10.66 -12.16
N ASP A 243 -11.96 -10.28 -11.14
CA ASP A 243 -13.33 -10.76 -10.95
C ASP A 243 -14.26 -10.28 -12.07
N THR A 244 -14.12 -9.02 -12.51
CA THR A 244 -14.82 -8.50 -13.69
C THR A 244 -14.38 -9.24 -14.95
N ALA A 245 -13.08 -9.51 -15.12
CA ALA A 245 -12.56 -10.26 -16.27
C ALA A 245 -13.10 -11.69 -16.30
N ILE A 246 -13.16 -12.37 -15.15
CA ILE A 246 -13.74 -13.71 -15.05
C ILE A 246 -15.23 -13.71 -15.41
N ALA A 247 -15.99 -12.70 -14.97
CA ALA A 247 -17.39 -12.55 -15.40
C ALA A 247 -17.51 -12.38 -16.93
N VAL A 248 -16.58 -11.64 -17.56
CA VAL A 248 -16.50 -11.56 -19.02
C VAL A 248 -16.25 -12.93 -19.65
N LEU A 249 -15.24 -13.66 -19.19
CA LEU A 249 -14.91 -14.99 -19.71
C LEU A 249 -16.09 -15.97 -19.60
N ASP A 250 -16.78 -15.98 -18.45
CA ASP A 250 -17.95 -16.83 -18.25
C ASP A 250 -19.09 -16.50 -19.22
N VAL A 251 -19.41 -15.22 -19.40
CA VAL A 251 -20.44 -14.77 -20.36
C VAL A 251 -20.04 -15.08 -21.80
N LEU A 252 -18.77 -14.90 -22.17
CA LEU A 252 -18.27 -15.23 -23.50
C LEU A 252 -18.40 -16.73 -23.78
N ARG A 253 -18.02 -17.58 -22.81
CA ARG A 253 -18.17 -19.04 -22.92
C ARG A 253 -19.63 -19.45 -23.10
N GLU A 254 -20.53 -18.90 -22.29
CA GLU A 254 -21.97 -19.20 -22.35
C GLU A 254 -22.61 -18.76 -23.67
N ARG A 255 -22.11 -17.68 -24.28
CA ARG A 255 -22.56 -17.18 -25.59
C ARG A 255 -21.84 -17.83 -26.79
N GLY A 256 -20.90 -18.74 -26.55
CA GLY A 256 -20.11 -19.36 -27.63
C GLY A 256 -19.14 -18.40 -28.32
N LEU A 257 -18.68 -17.36 -27.61
CA LEU A 257 -17.80 -16.29 -28.09
C LEU A 257 -16.35 -16.43 -27.59
N SER A 258 -16.01 -17.52 -26.88
CA SER A 258 -14.63 -17.79 -26.45
C SER A 258 -13.65 -17.73 -27.62
N GLY A 259 -12.53 -17.02 -27.43
CA GLY A 259 -11.50 -16.81 -28.43
C GLY A 259 -11.84 -15.77 -29.51
N GLN A 260 -13.06 -15.23 -29.53
CA GLN A 260 -13.47 -14.17 -30.47
C GLN A 260 -13.33 -12.78 -29.86
N ILE A 261 -13.55 -12.64 -28.55
CA ILE A 261 -13.45 -11.39 -27.80
C ILE A 261 -12.41 -11.57 -26.70
N LEU A 262 -11.46 -10.65 -26.59
CA LEU A 262 -10.41 -10.72 -25.58
C LEU A 262 -10.75 -9.90 -24.34
N THR A 263 -10.24 -10.31 -23.18
CA THR A 263 -10.28 -9.51 -21.95
C THR A 263 -8.99 -9.67 -21.15
N ALA A 264 -8.70 -8.68 -20.33
CA ALA A 264 -7.61 -8.70 -19.36
C ALA A 264 -8.08 -8.10 -18.04
N GLY A 265 -7.51 -8.59 -16.94
CA GLY A 265 -7.84 -8.18 -15.58
C GLY A 265 -6.71 -7.44 -14.86
N ASN A 266 -6.91 -7.24 -13.57
CA ASN A 266 -5.95 -6.68 -12.63
C ASN A 266 -6.14 -7.44 -11.32
N ASP A 267 -5.05 -7.85 -10.69
CA ASP A 267 -4.87 -8.39 -9.33
C ASP A 267 -3.97 -9.64 -9.32
N ALA A 268 -3.91 -10.37 -10.44
CA ALA A 268 -3.21 -11.66 -10.59
C ALA A 268 -3.69 -12.76 -9.63
N THR A 269 -5.01 -12.86 -9.50
CA THR A 269 -5.71 -13.94 -8.78
C THR A 269 -5.42 -15.30 -9.40
N ARG A 270 -5.38 -16.35 -8.58
CA ARG A 270 -5.13 -17.73 -9.02
C ARG A 270 -6.11 -18.18 -10.10
N GLU A 271 -7.38 -17.83 -9.97
CA GLU A 271 -8.39 -18.18 -10.96
C GLU A 271 -8.08 -17.51 -12.30
N MET A 272 -7.79 -16.20 -12.33
CA MET A 272 -7.46 -15.51 -13.57
C MET A 272 -6.20 -16.08 -14.23
N LEU A 273 -5.15 -16.36 -13.44
CA LEU A 273 -3.93 -17.00 -13.94
C LEU A 273 -4.19 -18.41 -14.51
N THR A 274 -5.13 -19.15 -13.94
CA THR A 274 -5.57 -20.45 -14.47
C THR A 274 -6.36 -20.25 -15.77
N ARG A 275 -7.27 -19.28 -15.82
CA ARG A 275 -8.06 -18.95 -17.02
C ARG A 275 -7.17 -18.54 -18.19
N MET A 276 -6.06 -17.84 -17.97
CA MET A 276 -5.09 -17.52 -19.03
C MET A 276 -4.51 -18.75 -19.75
N LYS A 277 -4.52 -19.93 -19.10
CA LYS A 277 -4.09 -21.18 -19.71
C LYS A 277 -5.22 -21.89 -20.46
N ASP A 278 -6.43 -21.81 -19.93
CA ASP A 278 -7.55 -22.65 -20.34
C ASP A 278 -8.57 -21.93 -21.24
N ASP A 279 -8.58 -20.59 -21.25
CA ASP A 279 -9.52 -19.77 -22.01
C ASP A 279 -8.79 -18.86 -23.01
N PRO A 280 -8.99 -19.04 -24.33
CA PRO A 280 -8.35 -18.20 -25.35
C PRO A 280 -8.77 -16.73 -25.32
N SER A 281 -9.86 -16.39 -24.62
CA SER A 281 -10.27 -15.00 -24.40
C SER A 281 -9.49 -14.29 -23.29
N ALA A 282 -8.79 -15.01 -22.42
CA ALA A 282 -8.04 -14.46 -21.29
C ALA A 282 -6.64 -14.01 -21.72
N LEU A 283 -6.47 -12.73 -22.08
CA LEU A 283 -5.18 -12.21 -22.54
C LEU A 283 -4.14 -12.12 -21.41
N GLY A 284 -4.56 -11.67 -20.23
CA GLY A 284 -3.62 -11.39 -19.14
C GLY A 284 -4.22 -10.71 -17.93
N THR A 285 -3.35 -10.40 -16.97
CA THR A 285 -3.72 -9.64 -15.76
C THR A 285 -2.55 -8.81 -15.26
N VAL A 286 -2.83 -7.61 -14.75
CA VAL A 286 -1.83 -6.79 -14.05
C VAL A 286 -1.69 -7.24 -12.60
N SER A 287 -0.54 -7.82 -12.25
CA SER A 287 -0.14 -8.06 -10.86
C SER A 287 0.27 -6.75 -10.20
N ILE A 288 -0.50 -6.32 -9.19
CA ILE A 288 -0.19 -5.16 -8.33
C ILE A 288 0.40 -5.57 -6.95
N ASN A 289 0.75 -6.86 -6.80
CA ASN A 289 1.48 -7.46 -5.68
C ASN A 289 1.08 -6.99 -4.27
N ALA A 290 -0.14 -7.35 -3.84
CA ALA A 290 -0.62 -7.10 -2.48
C ALA A 290 0.38 -7.51 -1.38
N PRO A 291 1.02 -8.70 -1.46
CA PRO A 291 1.94 -9.16 -0.43
C PRO A 291 3.19 -8.31 -0.25
N PHE A 292 3.82 -7.89 -1.36
CA PHE A 292 4.98 -7.00 -1.29
C PHE A 292 4.57 -5.65 -0.70
N MET A 293 3.48 -5.06 -1.21
CA MET A 293 3.08 -3.71 -0.84
C MET A 293 2.81 -3.57 0.67
N THR A 294 2.02 -4.47 1.22
CA THR A 294 1.69 -4.45 2.64
C THR A 294 2.87 -4.87 3.52
N GLY A 295 3.69 -5.83 3.08
CA GLY A 295 4.89 -6.25 3.81
C GLY A 295 5.95 -5.15 3.86
N TYR A 296 6.20 -4.45 2.75
CA TYR A 296 7.08 -3.29 2.72
C TYR A 296 6.51 -2.09 3.51
N SER A 297 5.19 -1.97 3.59
CA SER A 297 4.54 -0.99 4.47
C SER A 297 4.83 -1.30 5.94
N VAL A 298 4.79 -2.58 6.35
CA VAL A 298 5.24 -3.01 7.68
C VAL A 298 6.72 -2.69 7.91
N VAL A 299 7.60 -2.94 6.93
CA VAL A 299 9.03 -2.56 7.00
C VAL A 299 9.19 -1.06 7.23
N THR A 300 8.47 -0.23 6.48
CA THR A 300 8.54 1.23 6.59
C THR A 300 8.12 1.70 7.98
N LEU A 301 7.05 1.13 8.54
CA LEU A 301 6.58 1.44 9.90
C LEU A 301 7.54 0.96 10.98
N PHE A 302 8.09 -0.25 10.83
CA PHE A 302 9.11 -0.78 11.72
C PHE A 302 10.36 0.11 11.75
N ASP A 303 10.86 0.51 10.58
CA ASP A 303 12.01 1.41 10.46
C ASP A 303 11.73 2.76 11.11
N ALA A 304 10.55 3.34 10.87
CA ALA A 304 10.15 4.62 11.45
C ALA A 304 10.06 4.56 12.99
N LEU A 305 9.52 3.48 13.54
CA LEU A 305 9.45 3.26 14.99
C LEU A 305 10.84 3.07 15.62
N ASN A 306 11.82 2.61 14.85
CA ASN A 306 13.22 2.47 15.26
C ASN A 306 14.11 3.66 14.86
N GLY A 307 13.50 4.80 14.51
CA GLY A 307 14.21 6.08 14.33
C GLY A 307 14.75 6.34 12.92
N VAL A 308 14.44 5.51 11.93
CA VAL A 308 14.73 5.84 10.53
C VAL A 308 13.86 7.01 10.10
N THR A 309 14.50 8.06 9.59
CA THR A 309 13.84 9.22 9.00
C THR A 309 13.77 9.06 7.49
N TYR A 310 12.61 9.38 6.91
CA TYR A 310 12.38 9.38 5.47
C TYR A 310 12.30 10.81 4.95
N ASP A 311 12.80 11.05 3.75
CA ASP A 311 12.50 12.30 3.05
C ASP A 311 10.97 12.44 2.88
N PRO A 312 10.38 13.66 2.98
CA PRO A 312 8.96 13.87 2.78
C PRO A 312 8.39 13.24 1.50
N LEU A 313 9.15 13.29 0.40
CA LEU A 313 8.76 12.70 -0.88
C LEU A 313 8.79 11.16 -0.85
N GLU A 314 9.65 10.57 -0.04
CA GLU A 314 9.65 9.12 0.14
C GLU A 314 8.39 8.60 0.84
N ARG A 315 7.61 9.46 1.51
CA ARG A 315 6.39 9.01 2.19
C ARG A 315 5.24 8.81 1.21
N MET A 316 5.43 9.05 -0.09
CA MET A 316 4.44 8.85 -1.14
C MET A 316 5.08 8.07 -2.30
N ARG A 317 4.70 6.80 -2.51
CA ARG A 317 5.42 5.90 -3.43
C ARG A 317 4.51 5.10 -4.35
N TYR A 318 4.94 4.95 -5.60
CA TYR A 318 4.52 3.86 -6.46
C TYR A 318 5.29 2.59 -6.09
N PHE A 319 4.58 1.48 -6.00
CA PHE A 319 5.17 0.16 -6.10
C PHE A 319 4.93 -0.39 -7.50
N ASP A 320 5.86 -1.17 -8.00
CA ASP A 320 5.80 -1.66 -9.37
C ASP A 320 4.60 -2.59 -9.58
N SER A 321 4.26 -2.79 -10.84
CA SER A 321 3.30 -3.78 -11.27
C SER A 321 3.85 -4.57 -12.45
N LEU A 322 3.27 -5.74 -12.70
CA LEU A 322 3.70 -6.61 -13.78
C LEU A 322 2.48 -7.07 -14.56
N PHE A 323 2.47 -6.79 -15.86
CA PHE A 323 1.44 -7.34 -16.74
C PHE A 323 1.82 -8.76 -17.14
N LEU A 324 1.10 -9.74 -16.58
CA LEU A 324 1.24 -11.15 -16.87
C LEU A 324 0.41 -11.47 -18.11
N ASP A 325 1.07 -11.76 -19.22
CA ASP A 325 0.45 -11.87 -20.55
C ASP A 325 0.89 -13.12 -21.32
N SER A 326 1.48 -14.08 -20.61
CA SER A 326 1.89 -15.39 -21.11
C SER A 326 1.55 -16.49 -20.11
N PRO A 327 1.22 -17.72 -20.57
CA PRO A 327 1.01 -18.86 -19.69
C PRO A 327 2.23 -19.19 -18.81
N ASP A 328 3.45 -19.02 -19.34
CA ASP A 328 4.69 -19.30 -18.60
C ASP A 328 4.92 -18.29 -17.47
N ALA A 329 4.67 -16.99 -17.71
CA ALA A 329 4.71 -15.98 -16.66
C ALA A 329 3.64 -16.24 -15.61
N ALA A 330 2.41 -16.58 -16.01
CA ALA A 330 1.32 -16.89 -15.10
C ALA A 330 1.62 -18.11 -14.22
N ALA A 331 2.12 -19.20 -14.82
CA ALA A 331 2.49 -20.42 -14.09
C ALA A 331 3.64 -20.16 -13.10
N LYS A 332 4.67 -19.43 -13.53
CA LYS A 332 5.80 -19.07 -12.66
C LYS A 332 5.33 -18.16 -11.51
N TYR A 333 4.54 -17.13 -11.80
CA TYR A 333 3.98 -16.25 -10.78
C TYR A 333 3.19 -17.05 -9.75
N LEU A 334 2.28 -17.92 -10.20
CA LEU A 334 1.46 -18.76 -9.32
C LEU A 334 2.32 -19.66 -8.42
N SER A 335 3.42 -20.22 -8.93
CA SER A 335 4.33 -21.05 -8.13
C SER A 335 5.06 -20.31 -7.01
N LEU A 336 5.21 -18.99 -7.14
CA LEU A 336 5.94 -18.14 -6.19
C LEU A 336 5.01 -17.39 -5.23
N MET A 337 3.77 -17.14 -5.66
CA MET A 337 2.81 -16.29 -4.98
C MET A 337 1.63 -17.09 -4.40
N ASP A 338 1.73 -18.42 -4.35
CA ASP A 338 0.78 -19.25 -3.59
C ASP A 338 0.94 -18.97 -2.08
N SER A 339 -0.12 -18.42 -1.49
CA SER A 339 -0.22 -18.09 -0.06
C SER A 339 0.00 -19.29 0.87
N SER A 340 -0.15 -20.52 0.37
CA SER A 340 0.07 -21.76 1.12
C SER A 340 1.56 -22.05 1.43
N GLY A 341 2.47 -21.58 0.57
CA GLY A 341 3.93 -21.78 0.70
C GLY A 341 4.69 -20.60 1.32
N GLY A 342 4.01 -19.45 1.50
CA GLY A 342 4.60 -18.19 1.93
C GLY A 342 5.32 -17.46 0.78
N PHE A 343 5.15 -16.14 0.70
CA PHE A 343 5.76 -15.33 -0.35
C PHE A 343 7.29 -15.26 -0.21
N ALA A 344 7.99 -15.25 -1.34
CA ALA A 344 9.45 -15.33 -1.41
C ALA A 344 10.20 -13.99 -1.22
N PHE A 345 9.56 -12.97 -0.63
CA PHE A 345 10.22 -11.70 -0.30
C PHE A 345 10.98 -11.78 1.04
N ASP A 346 12.16 -11.16 1.07
CA ASP A 346 12.99 -10.93 2.24
C ASP A 346 12.83 -9.48 2.72
N PHE A 347 11.77 -9.23 3.46
CA PHE A 347 11.46 -7.94 4.06
C PHE A 347 12.51 -7.51 5.09
N LYS A 348 13.22 -8.46 5.70
CA LYS A 348 14.31 -8.13 6.63
C LYS A 348 15.46 -7.44 5.91
N SER A 349 15.80 -7.86 4.70
CA SER A 349 16.83 -7.21 3.87
C SER A 349 16.44 -5.77 3.45
N MET A 350 15.15 -5.45 3.43
CA MET A 350 14.63 -4.15 3.01
C MET A 350 14.66 -3.09 4.12
N SER A 351 14.79 -3.51 5.39
CA SER A 351 14.83 -2.59 6.54
C SER A 351 16.13 -1.79 6.58
N ARG A 352 16.02 -0.46 6.56
CA ARG A 352 17.16 0.45 6.76
C ARG A 352 17.64 0.41 8.20
N HIS A 353 16.74 0.19 9.16
CA HIS A 353 17.13 0.06 10.56
C HIS A 353 18.07 -1.13 10.77
N LEU A 354 17.76 -2.28 10.17
CA LEU A 354 18.55 -3.51 10.35
C LEU A 354 19.82 -3.54 9.50
N ASN A 355 19.84 -2.87 8.35
CA ASN A 355 20.91 -3.02 7.36
C ASN A 355 21.73 -1.73 7.12
N GLY A 356 21.36 -0.60 7.73
CA GLY A 356 21.96 0.71 7.42
C GLY A 356 21.86 1.01 5.92
N ASP A 357 22.97 1.44 5.32
CA ASP A 357 23.07 1.72 3.87
C ASP A 357 23.17 0.46 2.99
N ASN A 358 23.08 -0.75 3.55
CA ASN A 358 23.19 -2.01 2.78
C ASN A 358 21.84 -2.68 2.49
N TRP A 359 20.73 -2.04 2.84
CA TRP A 359 19.39 -2.56 2.58
C TRP A 359 19.16 -2.85 1.09
N LYS A 360 18.28 -3.80 0.77
CA LYS A 360 18.03 -4.29 -0.60
C LYS A 360 16.54 -4.35 -0.91
N ILE A 361 16.16 -3.83 -2.07
CA ILE A 361 14.77 -3.82 -2.56
C ILE A 361 14.60 -4.94 -3.59
N GLN A 362 13.55 -5.74 -3.46
CA GLN A 362 13.25 -6.87 -4.36
C GLN A 362 12.06 -6.60 -5.31
N TRP A 363 11.55 -5.37 -5.35
CA TRP A 363 10.45 -4.96 -6.23
C TRP A 363 10.54 -3.46 -6.54
N GLY A 364 10.23 -3.06 -7.76
CA GLY A 364 10.39 -1.66 -8.18
C GLY A 364 9.60 -0.68 -7.32
N MET A 365 10.19 0.49 -7.10
CA MET A 365 9.59 1.59 -6.34
C MET A 365 9.98 2.92 -6.96
N GLU A 366 9.03 3.85 -7.04
CA GLU A 366 9.27 5.23 -7.45
C GLU A 366 8.56 6.19 -6.50
N VAL A 367 9.11 7.38 -6.29
CA VAL A 367 8.46 8.48 -5.59
C VAL A 367 7.28 8.99 -6.42
N ILE A 368 6.16 9.26 -5.75
CA ILE A 368 5.05 10.04 -6.31
C ILE A 368 5.33 11.52 -6.07
N ASP A 369 5.45 12.32 -7.13
CA ASP A 369 5.50 13.78 -7.01
C ASP A 369 4.09 14.33 -6.73
N PRO A 370 3.78 14.79 -5.49
CA PRO A 370 2.45 15.25 -5.13
C PRO A 370 2.01 16.53 -5.88
N SER A 371 2.95 17.25 -6.51
CA SER A 371 2.62 18.42 -7.33
C SER A 371 2.04 18.03 -8.70
N GLN A 372 2.35 16.84 -9.19
CA GLN A 372 1.94 16.35 -10.51
C GLN A 372 0.91 15.23 -10.42
N PHE A 373 0.94 14.43 -9.35
CA PHE A 373 0.17 13.21 -9.20
C PHE A 373 -1.31 13.35 -9.55
N TRP A 374 -1.95 14.40 -9.04
CA TRP A 374 -3.39 14.63 -9.23
C TRP A 374 -3.75 15.11 -10.63
N SER A 375 -2.80 15.76 -11.33
CA SER A 375 -3.03 16.42 -12.64
C SER A 375 -3.41 15.44 -13.75
N GLY A 376 -2.97 14.18 -13.65
CA GLY A 376 -3.31 13.12 -14.60
C GLY A 376 -4.68 12.48 -14.38
N ILE A 377 -5.42 12.87 -13.33
CA ILE A 377 -6.69 12.24 -12.95
C ILE A 377 -7.79 13.31 -13.03
N GLU A 378 -8.59 13.24 -14.08
CA GLU A 378 -9.63 14.24 -14.40
C GLU A 378 -10.61 14.48 -13.24
N SER A 379 -11.09 13.40 -12.61
CA SER A 379 -12.01 13.45 -11.46
C SER A 379 -11.40 14.16 -10.23
N MET A 380 -10.08 14.23 -10.12
CA MET A 380 -9.38 14.86 -9.00
C MET A 380 -9.14 16.35 -9.21
N GLN A 381 -9.21 16.85 -10.45
CA GLN A 381 -8.95 18.25 -10.75
C GLN A 381 -10.02 19.18 -10.16
N SER A 382 -11.28 18.77 -10.22
CA SER A 382 -12.41 19.53 -9.64
C SER A 382 -12.37 19.57 -8.12
N LEU A 383 -11.61 18.67 -7.48
CA LEU A 383 -11.48 18.55 -6.04
C LEU A 383 -10.31 19.36 -5.46
N LYS A 384 -9.58 20.12 -6.29
CA LYS A 384 -8.46 20.95 -5.83
C LYS A 384 -8.95 22.08 -4.91
N PRO A 385 -8.51 22.12 -3.63
CA PRO A 385 -8.87 23.22 -2.74
C PRO A 385 -8.28 24.56 -3.25
N ALA A 386 -9.04 25.65 -3.15
CA ALA A 386 -8.64 26.97 -3.66
C ALA A 386 -7.34 27.50 -3.01
N ASN A 387 -7.14 27.18 -1.73
CA ASN A 387 -5.97 27.56 -0.93
C ASN A 387 -4.96 26.40 -0.77
N TRP A 388 -5.03 25.39 -1.64
CA TRP A 388 -4.12 24.26 -1.54
C TRP A 388 -2.67 24.68 -1.81
N ALA A 389 -1.78 24.25 -0.92
CA ALA A 389 -0.35 24.36 -1.06
C ALA A 389 0.30 23.05 -0.63
N LEU A 390 1.46 22.76 -1.20
CA LEU A 390 2.29 21.66 -0.74
C LEU A 390 2.73 21.92 0.72
N PRO A 391 2.84 20.86 1.56
CA PRO A 391 3.58 20.96 2.80
C PRO A 391 4.98 21.55 2.57
N GLU A 392 5.45 22.41 3.48
CA GLU A 392 6.70 23.15 3.31
C GLU A 392 7.91 22.24 3.11
N ASP A 393 7.93 21.09 3.81
CA ASP A 393 9.00 20.10 3.74
C ASP A 393 9.03 19.37 2.39
N VAL A 394 7.86 19.06 1.82
CA VAL A 394 7.70 18.51 0.47
C VAL A 394 8.14 19.53 -0.58
N ALA A 395 7.70 20.79 -0.46
CA ALA A 395 8.10 21.84 -1.38
C ALA A 395 9.63 22.07 -1.37
N ALA A 396 10.25 22.04 -0.18
CA ALA A 396 11.70 22.14 -0.02
C ALA A 396 12.42 20.94 -0.66
N SER A 397 11.92 19.72 -0.46
CA SER A 397 12.48 18.50 -1.05
C SER A 397 12.39 18.49 -2.58
N LEU A 398 11.25 18.90 -3.15
CA LEU A 398 11.09 19.08 -4.61
C LEU A 398 12.08 20.10 -5.17
N LYS A 399 12.21 21.27 -4.53
CA LYS A 399 13.17 22.30 -4.94
C LYS A 399 14.62 21.81 -4.90
N ALA A 400 14.95 20.86 -4.02
CA ALA A 400 16.26 20.25 -3.92
C ALA A 400 16.54 19.17 -5.00
N GLY A 401 15.57 18.89 -5.89
CA GLY A 401 15.69 17.86 -6.92
C GLY A 401 15.74 16.44 -6.34
N ASN A 402 14.98 16.20 -5.27
CA ASN A 402 15.04 14.92 -4.56
C ASN A 402 14.24 13.81 -5.23
N VAL A 403 13.31 14.11 -6.17
CA VAL A 403 12.58 13.06 -6.92
C VAL A 403 13.57 12.15 -7.66
N GLU A 404 14.47 12.72 -8.46
CA GLU A 404 15.45 11.95 -9.23
C GLU A 404 16.46 11.24 -8.31
N LYS A 405 16.90 11.91 -7.24
CA LYS A 405 17.85 11.33 -6.27
C LYS A 405 17.26 10.12 -5.55
N LEU A 406 16.02 10.21 -5.10
CA LEU A 406 15.32 9.13 -4.40
C LEU A 406 15.01 7.97 -5.34
N ASN A 407 14.55 8.24 -6.56
CA ASN A 407 14.35 7.20 -7.56
C ASN A 407 15.66 6.51 -7.95
N LYS A 408 16.77 7.27 -8.04
CA LYS A 408 18.10 6.68 -8.23
C LYS A 408 18.51 5.82 -7.03
N MET A 409 18.29 6.30 -5.81
CA MET A 409 18.56 5.51 -4.60
C MET A 409 17.78 4.19 -4.62
N PHE A 410 16.48 4.19 -4.94
CA PHE A 410 15.73 2.93 -5.06
C PHE A 410 16.33 1.97 -6.09
N LYS A 411 16.81 2.48 -7.23
CA LYS A 411 17.50 1.67 -8.25
C LYS A 411 18.87 1.17 -7.79
N ASP A 412 19.65 1.99 -7.08
CA ASP A 412 20.96 1.59 -6.56
C ASP A 412 20.85 0.50 -5.48
N HIS A 413 19.72 0.46 -4.76
CA HIS A 413 19.38 -0.56 -3.77
C HIS A 413 18.61 -1.76 -4.34
N ALA A 414 18.33 -1.77 -5.65
CA ALA A 414 17.68 -2.89 -6.30
C ALA A 414 18.50 -4.18 -6.16
N ALA A 415 17.82 -5.28 -5.89
CA ALA A 415 18.35 -6.62 -5.90
C ALA A 415 17.40 -7.56 -6.64
N ALA A 416 17.91 -8.69 -7.10
CA ALA A 416 17.08 -9.73 -7.69
C ALA A 416 15.98 -10.15 -6.69
N GLY A 417 14.73 -10.00 -7.12
CA GLY A 417 13.56 -10.37 -6.35
C GLY A 417 12.99 -11.70 -6.83
N PRO A 418 12.03 -12.28 -6.09
CA PRO A 418 11.40 -13.53 -6.48
C PRO A 418 10.71 -13.44 -7.85
N LEU A 419 10.26 -12.25 -8.25
CA LEU A 419 9.53 -12.03 -9.49
C LEU A 419 10.40 -11.61 -10.69
N SER A 420 11.73 -11.53 -10.55
CA SER A 420 12.61 -11.14 -11.65
C SER A 420 12.51 -12.09 -12.85
N GLU A 421 12.44 -13.40 -12.60
CA GLU A 421 12.25 -14.41 -13.66
C GLU A 421 10.82 -14.35 -14.25
N VAL A 422 9.82 -14.01 -13.43
CA VAL A 422 8.45 -13.83 -13.91
C VAL A 422 8.39 -12.69 -14.93
N ALA A 423 9.05 -11.57 -14.63
CA ALA A 423 9.09 -10.42 -15.54
C ALA A 423 9.73 -10.78 -16.89
N GLN A 424 10.81 -11.58 -16.89
CA GLN A 424 11.47 -12.08 -18.09
C GLN A 424 10.58 -12.99 -18.94
N ASN A 425 9.64 -13.71 -18.32
CA ASN A 425 8.70 -14.59 -19.00
C ASN A 425 7.48 -13.84 -19.58
N THR A 426 7.27 -12.56 -19.23
CA THR A 426 6.26 -11.71 -19.90
C THR A 426 6.74 -11.30 -21.28
N LYS A 427 5.83 -10.94 -22.19
CA LYS A 427 6.25 -10.46 -23.52
C LYS A 427 7.03 -9.14 -23.46
N ALA A 428 6.76 -8.30 -22.47
CA ALA A 428 7.50 -7.07 -22.26
C ALA A 428 8.93 -7.32 -21.74
N GLY A 429 9.17 -8.47 -21.10
CA GLY A 429 10.46 -8.84 -20.49
C GLY A 429 10.85 -7.97 -19.29
N LYS A 430 9.95 -7.12 -18.80
CA LYS A 430 10.18 -6.13 -17.73
C LYS A 430 8.88 -5.77 -17.02
N THR A 431 9.00 -5.20 -15.83
CA THR A 431 7.87 -4.61 -15.08
C THR A 431 7.42 -3.27 -15.67
N VAL A 432 6.34 -2.70 -15.13
CA VAL A 432 5.79 -1.42 -15.57
C VAL A 432 6.74 -0.24 -15.29
N LEU A 433 7.48 -0.26 -14.18
CA LEU A 433 8.52 0.72 -13.88
C LEU A 433 9.87 0.40 -14.56
N GLY A 434 9.97 -0.76 -15.23
CA GLY A 434 11.18 -1.21 -15.92
C GLY A 434 12.29 -1.68 -14.97
N PHE A 435 11.89 -2.22 -13.81
CA PHE A 435 12.78 -2.76 -12.77
C PHE A 435 13.31 -4.15 -13.13
#